data_AF-A0A953S937-F1
#
_entry.id   AF-A0A953S937-F1
#
_cell.length_a   1.000
_cell.length_b   1.000
_cell.length_c   1.000
_cell.angle_alpha   90.00
_cell.angle_beta   90.00
_cell.angle_gamma   90.00
#
_symmetry.space_group_name_H-M   'P 1'
#
loop_
_entity.id
_entity.type
_entity.pdbx_description
1 polymer ?
#
loop_
_entity_poly.entity_id
_entity_poly.type
_entity_poly.pdbx_seq_one_letter_code
_entity_poly.pdbx_strand_id
1 'polypeptide(L)' 'MYHNCFSPSIYRHRPIRADFSGGQISSDAGLLSLRAFDHRHGLTRDLVERLNDPLEDERVRHSALSLFRQRLY' A
#
# COMPACT_ATOMS: atom_id res chain seq x y z
N MET A 1 -6.58 33.18 -13.00
CA MET A 1 -6.08 32.50 -11.79
C MET A 1 -7.24 31.61 -11.32
N TYR A 2 -7.24 30.28 -11.25
CA TYR A 2 -6.24 29.23 -10.95
C TYR A 2 -6.58 27.97 -11.79
N HIS A 3 -5.68 27.44 -12.63
CA HIS A 3 -4.88 26.21 -12.46
C HIS A 3 -5.62 24.84 -12.49
N ASN A 4 -5.45 24.17 -13.64
CA ASN A 4 -5.30 22.73 -13.91
C ASN A 4 -6.13 21.70 -13.12
N CYS A 5 -7.09 21.08 -13.82
CA CYS A 5 -7.51 19.70 -13.56
C CYS A 5 -6.74 18.76 -14.51
N PHE A 6 -5.63 18.18 -14.05
CA PHE A 6 -4.99 17.06 -14.72
C PHE A 6 -5.78 15.79 -14.40
N SER A 7 -6.62 15.33 -15.34
CA SER A 7 -7.28 14.02 -15.24
C SER A 7 -6.44 13.02 -16.03
N PRO A 8 -5.68 12.11 -15.41
CA PRO A 8 -5.03 11.06 -16.18
C PRO A 8 -6.12 10.02 -16.51
N SER A 9 -6.64 10.08 -17.74
CA SER A 9 -7.45 9.01 -18.34
C SER A 9 -6.53 7.81 -18.63
N ILE A 10 -6.09 7.14 -17.57
CA ILE A 10 -5.43 5.84 -17.64
C ILE A 10 -6.47 4.86 -17.17
N TYR A 11 -7.13 4.16 -18.10
CA TYR A 11 -7.59 2.76 -18.01
C TYR A 11 -8.48 2.49 -19.24
N ARG A 12 -7.84 2.33 -20.42
CA ARG A 12 -8.46 1.52 -21.48
C ARG A 12 -8.36 0.06 -21.05
N HIS A 13 -9.44 -0.70 -21.21
CA HIS A 13 -9.66 -2.10 -20.81
C HIS A 13 -8.57 -3.08 -21.29
N ARG A 14 -7.36 -3.00 -20.74
CA ARG A 14 -6.29 -3.98 -20.93
C ARG A 14 -6.29 -4.92 -19.73
N PRO A 15 -6.30 -6.24 -19.94
CA PRO A 15 -6.17 -7.19 -18.85
C PRO A 15 -4.82 -6.97 -18.15
N ILE A 16 -4.87 -6.67 -16.85
CA ILE A 16 -3.69 -6.52 -16.00
C ILE A 16 -3.24 -7.93 -15.64
N ARG A 17 -2.08 -8.36 -16.15
CA ARG A 17 -1.45 -9.62 -15.79
C ARG A 17 -0.45 -9.36 -14.67
N ALA A 18 -0.80 -9.75 -13.44
CA ALA A 18 0.14 -9.78 -12.33
C ALA A 18 0.84 -11.14 -12.33
N ASP A 19 2.15 -11.14 -12.49
CA ASP A 19 3.00 -12.33 -12.37
C ASP A 19 3.88 -12.17 -11.13
N PHE A 20 3.61 -12.98 -10.11
CA PHE A 20 4.34 -12.99 -8.85
C PHE A 20 5.48 -14.03 -8.84
N SER A 21 5.74 -14.69 -9.98
CA SER A 21 6.85 -15.64 -10.13
C SER A 21 8.20 -14.96 -10.44
N GLY A 22 8.20 -13.65 -10.68
CA GLY A 22 9.40 -12.85 -10.91
C GLY A 22 10.12 -12.53 -9.59
N GLY A 23 11.22 -13.23 -9.32
CA GLY A 23 12.14 -12.87 -8.24
C GLY A 23 12.66 -11.44 -8.39
N GLN A 24 12.70 -10.70 -7.27
CA GLN A 24 13.42 -9.42 -7.03
C GLN A 24 13.39 -8.38 -8.17
N ILE A 25 12.26 -8.20 -8.88
CA ILE A 25 12.03 -7.01 -9.73
C ILE A 25 10.63 -6.45 -9.45
N SER A 26 10.50 -5.73 -8.34
CA SER A 26 9.35 -4.86 -8.09
C SER A 26 9.59 -3.53 -8.82
N SER A 27 8.95 -3.33 -9.97
CA SER A 27 8.73 -1.98 -10.51
C SER A 27 7.86 -1.19 -9.53
N ASP A 28 7.94 0.15 -9.49
CA ASP A 28 7.04 1.01 -8.69
C ASP A 28 5.55 0.68 -8.91
N ALA A 29 5.19 0.21 -10.11
CA ALA A 29 3.84 -0.27 -10.41
C ALA A 29 3.44 -1.53 -9.62
N GLY A 30 4.40 -2.38 -9.26
CA GLY A 30 4.24 -3.53 -8.38
C GLY A 30 3.92 -3.13 -6.94
N LEU A 31 4.51 -2.03 -6.45
CA LEU A 31 4.20 -1.48 -5.12
C LEU A 31 2.77 -0.94 -5.06
N LEU A 32 2.28 -0.29 -6.12
CA LEU A 32 0.86 0.12 -6.22
C LEU A 32 -0.10 -1.07 -6.20
N SER A 33 0.28 -2.17 -6.86
CA SER A 33 -0.50 -3.41 -6.87
C SER A 33 -0.53 -4.08 -5.50
N LEU A 34 0.62 -4.11 -4.79
CA LEU A 34 0.73 -4.60 -3.42
C LEU A 34 -0.11 -3.75 -2.46
N ARG A 35 -0.08 -2.42 -2.59
CA ARG A 35 -0.91 -1.49 -1.82
C ARG A 35 -2.41 -1.71 -2.06
N ALA A 36 -2.82 -1.88 -3.32
CA ALA A 36 -4.22 -2.15 -3.67
C ALA A 36 -4.69 -3.50 -3.09
N PHE A 37 -3.83 -4.52 -3.14
CA PHE A 37 -4.08 -5.83 -2.57
C PHE A 37 -4.19 -5.76 -1.03
N ASP A 38 -3.25 -5.10 -0.35
CA ASP A 38 -3.31 -4.86 1.09
C ASP A 38 -4.60 -4.13 1.49
N HIS A 39 -4.97 -3.07 0.77
CA HIS A 39 -6.19 -2.31 1.06
C HIS A 39 -7.46 -3.16 0.88
N ARG A 40 -7.47 -4.06 -0.11
CA ARG A 40 -8.61 -4.95 -0.37
C ARG A 40 -8.73 -6.06 0.67
N HIS A 41 -7.61 -6.57 1.18
CA HIS A 41 -7.59 -7.76 2.02
C HIS A 41 -7.25 -7.49 3.49
N GLY A 42 -6.85 -6.27 3.84
CA GLY A 42 -6.57 -5.86 5.22
C GLY A 42 -5.31 -6.48 5.83
N LEU A 43 -4.36 -6.97 5.04
CA LEU A 43 -3.25 -7.79 5.54
C LEU A 43 -2.42 -7.11 6.63
N THR A 44 -1.99 -5.86 6.40
CA THR A 44 -1.20 -5.10 7.37
C THR A 44 -1.99 -4.70 8.60
N ARG A 45 -3.30 -4.45 8.48
CA ARG A 45 -4.18 -4.22 9.63
C ARG A 45 -4.26 -5.47 10.49
N ASP A 46 -4.59 -6.60 9.87
CA ASP A 46 -4.75 -7.88 10.54
C ASP A 46 -3.44 -8.36 11.19
N LEU A 47 -2.29 -8.00 10.61
CA LEU A 47 -0.97 -8.21 11.21
C LEU A 47 -0.75 -7.35 12.46
N VAL A 48 -1.08 -6.06 12.39
CA VAL A 48 -0.93 -5.12 13.52
C VAL A 48 -1.85 -5.49 14.67
N GLU A 49 -3.08 -5.91 14.41
CA GLU A 49 -4.01 -6.39 15.44
C GLU A 49 -3.49 -7.61 16.20
N ARG A 50 -2.62 -8.41 15.57
CA ARG A 50 -1.95 -9.57 16.20
C ARG A 50 -0.63 -9.22 16.85
N LEU A 51 -0.13 -8.00 16.66
CA LEU A 51 1.09 -7.52 17.27
C LEU A 51 0.78 -7.21 18.74
N ASN A 52 1.27 -8.04 19.66
CA ASN A 52 1.22 -7.75 21.09
C ASN A 52 2.34 -6.74 21.43
N ASP A 53 2.17 -5.50 20.98
CA ASP A 53 3.02 -4.37 21.33
C ASP A 53 2.17 -3.32 22.06
N PRO A 54 2.30 -3.18 23.39
CA PRO A 54 1.55 -2.18 24.16
C PRO A 54 2.13 -0.80 23.86
N LEU A 55 1.66 -0.23 22.77
CA LEU A 55 1.94 1.15 22.41
C LEU A 55 1.21 2.08 23.39
N GLU A 56 1.95 2.94 24.08
CA GLU A 56 1.35 4.07 24.80
C GLU A 56 0.88 5.09 23.77
N ASP A 57 -0.42 5.09 23.46
CA ASP A 57 -1.03 5.91 22.39
C ASP A 57 -0.63 7.39 22.46
N GLU A 58 -0.41 7.94 23.66
CA GLU A 58 -0.01 9.33 23.89
C GLU A 58 1.44 9.65 23.46
N ARG A 59 2.27 8.62 23.25
CA ARG A 59 3.69 8.76 22.89
C ARG A 59 3.99 8.28 21.47
N VAL A 60 2.98 7.78 20.76
CA VAL A 60 3.14 7.26 19.40
C VAL A 60 2.76 8.32 18.37
N ARG A 61 3.77 8.84 17.68
CA ARG A 61 3.58 9.78 16.55
C ARG A 61 3.06 9.08 15.28
N HIS A 62 3.43 7.81 15.09
CA HIS A 62 3.10 7.03 13.90
C HIS A 62 2.58 5.67 14.31
N SER A 63 1.37 5.30 13.87
CA SER A 63 0.81 3.99 14.18
C SER A 63 1.69 2.87 13.62
N ALA A 64 1.70 1.72 14.29
CA ALA A 64 2.37 0.52 13.79
C ALA A 64 1.94 0.20 12.35
N LEU A 65 0.65 0.36 12.04
CA LEU A 65 0.11 0.22 10.69
C LEU A 65 0.79 1.14 9.67
N SER A 66 1.01 2.40 10.02
CA SER A 66 1.71 3.35 9.14
C SER A 66 3.15 2.92 8.89
N LEU A 67 3.85 2.44 9.93
CA LEU A 67 5.24 1.98 9.82
C LEU A 67 5.36 0.71 8.99
N PHE A 68 4.46 -0.26 9.17
CA PHE A 68 4.41 -1.47 8.35
C PHE A 68 4.19 -1.15 6.88
N ARG A 69 3.25 -0.26 6.58
CA ARG A 69 2.98 0.14 5.20
C ARG A 69 4.16 0.85 4.56
N GLN A 70 4.77 1.81 5.26
CA GLN A 70 5.99 2.50 4.80
C GLN A 70 7.17 1.54 4.52
N ARG A 71 7.27 0.43 5.27
CA ARG A 71 8.32 -0.58 5.08
C ARG A 71 8.05 -1.49 3.88
N LEU A 72 6.79 -1.79 3.60
CA LEU A 72 6.38 -2.76 2.60
C LEU A 72 6.18 -2.16 1.20
N TYR A 73 5.71 -0.91 1.12
CA TYR A 73 5.45 -0.23 -0.16
C TYR A 73 5.42 1.30 -0.08
#